data_AF-A0A1N6H240-F1
#
_entry.id   AF-A0A1N6H240-F1
#
_cell.length_a   1.000
_cell.length_b   1.000
_cell.length_c   1.000
_cell.angle_alpha   90.00
_cell.angle_beta   90.00
_cell.angle_gamma   90.00
#
_symmetry.space_group_name_H-M   'P 1'
#
loop_
_entity.id
_entity.type
_entity.pdbx_description
1 polymer ?
#
loop_
_entity_poly.entity_id
_entity_poly.type
_entity_poly.pdbx_seq_one_letter_code
_entity_poly.pdbx_strand_id
1 'polypeptide(L)'
;MLQSTATPATVVPRGLRSLAPSAPVRVPLVTLNVTVPGTSSATGRRALHAALGKNLRLYVVTIDKRNERITFRVEVISRTLDEVIGALARALDRAILGRAVESVIRRPLDLACNL
;
A
#
# COMPACT_ATOMS: atom_id res chain seq x y z
N MET A 1 -12.85 68.35 -32.75
CA MET A 1 -13.20 67.13 -33.52
C MET A 1 -12.07 66.12 -33.38
N LEU A 2 -11.99 65.36 -32.28
CA LEU A 2 -11.18 64.13 -32.17
C LEU A 2 -11.78 63.26 -31.05
N GLN A 3 -12.59 62.28 -31.42
CA GLN A 3 -12.92 61.13 -30.58
C GLN A 3 -11.92 60.03 -30.91
N SER A 4 -11.34 59.37 -29.90
CA SER A 4 -10.66 58.10 -30.08
C SER A 4 -10.94 57.22 -28.87
N THR A 5 -11.94 56.36 -29.03
CA THR A 5 -12.33 55.33 -28.07
C THR A 5 -11.45 54.11 -28.31
N ALA A 6 -10.53 53.84 -27.38
CA ALA A 6 -9.78 52.60 -27.35
C ALA A 6 -10.33 51.71 -26.22
N THR A 7 -11.11 50.71 -26.60
CA THR A 7 -11.59 49.62 -25.75
C THR A 7 -10.39 48.80 -25.25
N PRO A 8 -10.22 48.57 -23.93
CA PRO A 8 -9.22 47.61 -23.49
C PRO A 8 -9.75 46.20 -23.76
N ALA A 9 -9.13 45.50 -24.70
CA ALA A 9 -9.30 44.07 -24.85
C ALA A 9 -8.77 43.39 -23.58
N THR A 10 -9.68 42.85 -22.76
CA THR A 10 -9.36 41.97 -21.65
C THR A 10 -8.65 40.74 -22.20
N VAL A 11 -7.33 40.74 -22.11
CA VAL A 11 -6.52 39.54 -22.32
C VAL A 11 -6.82 38.62 -21.14
N VAL A 12 -7.70 37.65 -21.38
CA VAL A 12 -7.88 36.50 -20.49
C VAL A 12 -6.55 35.76 -20.49
N PRO A 13 -5.84 35.63 -19.35
CA PRO A 13 -4.70 34.74 -19.32
C PRO A 13 -5.24 33.35 -19.61
N ARG A 14 -4.79 32.73 -20.71
CA ARG A 14 -4.84 31.28 -20.88
C ARG A 14 -3.87 30.69 -19.84
N GLY A 15 -4.29 30.76 -18.59
CA GLY A 15 -3.65 30.10 -17.47
C GLY A 15 -3.80 28.60 -17.69
N LEU A 16 -2.64 27.96 -17.84
CA LEU A 16 -2.32 26.60 -17.42
C LEU A 16 -3.55 25.73 -17.16
N ARG A 17 -3.74 24.71 -18.00
CA ARG A 17 -4.56 23.54 -17.65
C ARG A 17 -4.18 23.14 -16.23
N SER A 18 -5.05 23.45 -15.28
CA SER A 18 -4.94 22.97 -13.92
C SER A 18 -5.04 21.45 -14.03
N LEU A 19 -3.89 20.78 -14.00
CA LEU A 19 -3.82 19.39 -13.60
C LEU A 19 -4.42 19.37 -12.21
N ALA A 20 -5.72 19.12 -12.13
CA ALA A 20 -6.40 18.90 -10.87
C ALA A 20 -5.51 17.94 -10.08
N PRO A 21 -5.05 18.29 -8.86
CA PRO A 21 -4.22 17.38 -8.09
C PRO A 21 -5.03 16.11 -7.92
N SER A 22 -4.55 15.02 -8.51
CA SER A 22 -5.23 13.74 -8.47
C SER A 22 -5.50 13.42 -7.01
N ALA A 23 -6.79 13.36 -6.63
CA ALA A 23 -7.17 13.21 -5.25
C ALA A 23 -6.54 11.90 -4.72
N PRO A 24 -5.83 11.94 -3.58
CA PRO A 24 -5.18 10.75 -3.06
C PRO A 24 -6.23 9.67 -2.79
N VAL A 25 -6.03 8.48 -3.36
CA VAL A 25 -6.93 7.35 -3.19
C VAL A 25 -6.76 6.81 -1.78
N ARG A 26 -7.86 6.69 -1.05
CA ARG A 26 -7.88 6.02 0.26
C ARG A 26 -7.91 4.52 0.05
N VAL A 27 -6.86 3.83 0.47
CA VAL A 27 -6.75 2.37 0.34
C VAL A 27 -6.65 1.74 1.74
N PRO A 28 -7.34 0.60 1.97
CA PRO A 28 -7.19 -0.13 3.20
C PRO A 28 -5.76 -0.68 3.31
N LEU A 29 -5.22 -0.64 4.51
CA LEU A 29 -3.92 -1.15 4.89
C LEU A 29 -4.09 -2.01 6.14
N VAL A 30 -3.75 -3.28 6.00
CA VAL A 30 -3.73 -4.22 7.11
C VAL A 30 -2.28 -4.46 7.51
N THR A 31 -1.96 -4.18 8.77
CA THR A 31 -0.65 -4.48 9.37
C THR A 31 -0.80 -5.57 10.40
N LEU A 32 0.03 -6.60 10.32
CA LEU A 32 -0.08 -7.79 11.17
C LEU A 32 1.31 -8.37 11.42
N ASN A 33 1.55 -8.86 12.63
CA ASN A 33 2.71 -9.68 12.92
C ASN A 33 2.39 -11.16 12.74
N VAL A 34 3.16 -11.86 11.92
CA VAL A 34 3.04 -13.31 11.69
C VAL A 34 4.32 -13.98 12.16
N THR A 35 4.21 -14.87 13.15
CA THR A 35 5.32 -15.73 13.54
C THR A 35 5.20 -17.07 12.82
N VAL A 36 6.21 -17.40 12.02
CA VAL A 36 6.30 -18.68 11.31
C VAL A 36 7.43 -19.54 11.90
N PRO A 37 7.27 -20.86 11.94
CA PRO A 37 8.32 -21.79 12.30
C PRO A 37 9.37 -21.86 11.20
N GLY A 38 10.58 -22.21 11.60
CA GLY A 38 11.78 -22.24 10.79
C GLY A 38 12.70 -21.06 11.06
N THR A 39 13.94 -21.20 10.58
CA THR A 39 15.02 -20.21 10.73
C THR A 39 15.34 -19.48 9.42
N SER A 40 14.73 -19.90 8.32
CA SER A 40 14.93 -19.33 6.98
C SER A 40 13.93 -18.23 6.68
N SER A 41 14.39 -16.98 6.75
CA SER A 41 13.56 -15.82 6.41
C SER A 41 13.11 -15.81 4.95
N ALA A 42 13.93 -16.36 4.05
CA ALA A 42 13.60 -16.50 2.64
C ALA A 42 12.41 -17.45 2.42
N THR A 43 12.35 -18.55 3.16
CA THR A 43 11.24 -19.52 3.08
C THR A 43 9.95 -18.90 3.60
N GLY A 44 10.00 -18.23 4.76
CA GLY A 44 8.84 -17.50 5.30
C GLY A 44 8.35 -16.39 4.37
N ARG A 45 9.25 -15.62 3.76
CA ARG A 45 8.88 -14.61 2.74
C ARG A 45 8.19 -15.23 1.54
N ARG A 46 8.70 -16.34 1.01
CA ARG A 46 8.10 -17.03 -0.15
C ARG A 46 6.68 -17.53 0.20
N ALA A 47 6.50 -18.15 1.36
CA ALA A 47 5.18 -18.61 1.80
C ALA A 47 4.19 -17.46 1.97
N LEU A 48 4.61 -16.35 2.60
CA LEU A 48 3.76 -15.16 2.76
C LEU A 48 3.41 -14.50 1.43
N HIS A 49 4.36 -14.41 0.49
CA HIS A 49 4.08 -13.93 -0.86
C HIS A 49 3.17 -14.85 -1.66
N ALA A 50 3.29 -16.17 -1.49
CA ALA A 50 2.38 -17.12 -2.12
C ALA A 50 0.95 -17.00 -1.56
N ALA A 51 0.82 -16.76 -0.25
CA ALA A 51 -0.47 -16.63 0.42
C ALA A 51 -1.23 -15.33 0.05
N LEU A 52 -0.53 -14.20 0.12
CA LEU A 52 -1.13 -12.87 0.08
C LEU A 52 -0.87 -12.12 -1.25
N GLY A 53 0.05 -12.63 -2.06
CA GLY A 53 0.38 -12.09 -3.38
C GLY A 53 1.50 -11.04 -3.38
N LYS A 54 1.48 -10.20 -4.42
CA LYS A 54 2.56 -9.23 -4.72
C LYS A 54 2.36 -7.86 -4.05
N ASN A 55 1.15 -7.54 -3.58
CA ASN A 55 0.78 -6.24 -3.03
C ASN A 55 0.97 -6.17 -1.51
N LEU A 56 2.13 -6.60 -1.04
CA LEU A 56 2.43 -6.62 0.39
C LEU A 56 3.89 -6.26 0.64
N ARG A 57 4.15 -5.74 1.84
CA ARG A 57 5.49 -5.48 2.35
C ARG A 57 5.76 -6.42 3.53
N LEU A 58 6.93 -7.06 3.50
CA LEU A 58 7.39 -7.96 4.55
C LEU A 58 8.64 -7.37 5.20
N TYR A 59 8.58 -7.23 6.50
CA TYR A 59 9.70 -6.83 7.34
C TYR A 59 10.00 -7.96 8.33
N VAL A 60 11.25 -8.37 8.42
CA VAL A 60 11.67 -9.31 9.47
C VAL A 60 11.82 -8.52 10.76
N VAL A 61 11.01 -8.84 11.76
CA VAL A 61 11.05 -8.18 13.07
C VAL A 61 12.05 -8.88 13.98
N THR A 62 12.01 -10.21 14.02
CA THR A 62 12.87 -11.01 14.90
C THR A 62 13.09 -12.39 14.31
N ILE A 63 14.30 -12.93 14.49
CA ILE A 63 14.64 -14.32 14.19
C ILE A 63 15.08 -14.96 15.51
N ASP A 64 14.25 -15.84 16.05
CA ASP A 64 14.57 -16.67 17.20
C ASP A 64 15.13 -18.01 16.71
N LYS A 65 16.45 -18.13 16.74
CA LYS A 65 17.14 -19.37 16.36
C LYS A 65 17.01 -20.48 17.39
N ARG A 66 16.73 -20.15 18.67
CA ARG A 66 16.62 -21.15 19.73
C ARG A 66 15.32 -21.92 19.64
N ASN A 67 14.23 -21.19 19.33
CA ASN A 67 12.90 -21.78 19.16
C ASN A 67 12.55 -22.04 17.69
N GLU A 68 13.49 -21.83 16.77
CA GLU A 68 13.30 -21.94 15.32
C GLU A 68 12.05 -21.19 14.84
N ARG A 69 11.95 -19.90 15.15
CA ARG A 69 10.80 -19.06 14.79
C ARG A 69 11.24 -17.72 14.22
N ILE A 70 10.50 -17.22 13.25
CA ILE A 70 10.71 -15.90 12.68
C ILE A 70 9.41 -15.11 12.76
N THR A 71 9.50 -13.90 13.29
CA THR A 71 8.39 -12.94 13.31
C THR A 71 8.53 -11.98 12.14
N PHE A 72 7.52 -11.95 11.29
CA PHE A 72 7.37 -11.04 10.17
C PHE A 72 6.32 -10.00 10.48
N ARG A 73 6.60 -8.73 10.20
CA ARG A 73 5.57 -7.72 10.07
C ARG A 73 5.15 -7.66 8.61
N VAL A 74 3.87 -7.91 8.40
CA VAL A 74 3.21 -7.97 7.10
C VAL A 74 2.33 -6.75 6.98
N GLU A 75 2.52 -5.99 5.89
CA GLU A 75 1.68 -4.86 5.53
C GLU A 75 1.04 -5.14 4.18
N VAL A 76 -0.28 -5.34 4.15
CA VAL A 76 -1.05 -5.65 2.94
C VAL A 76 -1.89 -4.44 2.57
N ILE A 77 -1.73 -3.96 1.34
CA ILE A 77 -2.49 -2.82 0.82
C ILE A 77 -3.65 -3.35 -0.03
N SER A 78 -4.80 -2.66 0.01
CA SER A 78 -5.98 -2.95 -0.79
C SER A 78 -6.66 -4.29 -0.48
N ARG A 79 -6.57 -4.78 0.76
CA ARG A 79 -7.32 -5.93 1.27
C ARG A 79 -7.89 -5.65 2.65
N THR A 80 -8.99 -6.31 2.97
CA THR A 80 -9.61 -6.28 4.30
C THR A 80 -8.88 -7.23 5.25
N LEU A 81 -9.08 -7.03 6.55
CA LEU A 81 -8.49 -7.90 7.56
C LEU A 81 -8.94 -9.37 7.41
N ASP A 82 -10.22 -9.60 7.12
CA ASP A 82 -10.80 -10.95 6.97
C ASP A 82 -10.16 -11.73 5.81
N GLU A 83 -9.99 -11.07 4.65
CA GLU A 83 -9.31 -11.67 3.50
C GLU A 83 -7.86 -12.06 3.80
N VAL A 84 -7.16 -11.20 4.56
CA VAL A 84 -5.77 -11.46 4.96
C VAL A 84 -5.70 -12.63 5.93
N ILE A 85 -6.55 -12.67 6.95
CA ILE A 85 -6.61 -13.79 7.90
C ILE A 85 -6.97 -15.08 7.17
N GLY A 86 -7.99 -15.07 6.32
CA GLY A 86 -8.43 -16.24 5.55
C GLY A 86 -7.33 -16.77 4.62
N ALA A 87 -6.60 -15.88 3.94
CA ALA A 87 -5.48 -16.27 3.10
C ALA A 87 -4.33 -16.89 3.90
N LEU A 88 -4.01 -16.32 5.06
CA LEU A 88 -2.96 -16.84 5.94
C LEU A 88 -3.35 -18.18 6.56
N ALA A 89 -4.59 -18.31 7.03
CA ALA A 89 -5.10 -19.56 7.60
C ALA A 89 -5.10 -20.72 6.59
N ARG A 90 -5.31 -20.42 5.30
CA ARG A 90 -5.25 -21.43 4.23
C ARG A 90 -3.82 -21.80 3.83
N ALA A 91 -2.89 -20.85 3.90
CA ALA A 91 -1.54 -21.04 3.37
C ALA A 91 -0.52 -21.48 4.44
N LEU A 92 -0.77 -21.17 5.71
CA LEU A 92 0.15 -21.46 6.81
C LEU A 92 -0.51 -22.41 7.81
N ASP A 93 -0.13 -23.69 7.73
CA ASP A 93 -0.63 -24.74 8.63
C ASP A 93 -0.21 -24.52 10.10
N ARG A 94 0.99 -23.97 10.29
CA ARG A 94 1.56 -23.69 11.62
C ARG A 94 2.12 -22.28 11.67
N ALA A 95 1.26 -21.27 11.80
CA ALA A 95 1.71 -19.90 12.05
C ALA A 95 0.91 -19.25 13.18
N ILE A 96 1.56 -18.37 13.94
CA ILE A 96 0.93 -17.58 14.98
C ILE A 96 0.64 -16.20 14.42
N LEU A 97 -0.63 -15.84 14.36
CA LEU A 97 -1.08 -14.50 14.00
C LEU A 97 -1.09 -13.64 15.27
N GLY A 98 -0.25 -12.62 15.30
CA GLY A 98 -0.19 -11.64 16.35
C GLY A 98 -1.21 -10.52 16.15
N ARG A 99 -0.95 -9.36 16.76
CA ARG A 99 -1.79 -8.18 16.64
C ARG A 99 -1.96 -7.79 15.17
N ALA A 100 -3.21 -7.68 14.74
CA ALA A 100 -3.58 -7.09 13.46
C ALA A 100 -4.20 -5.71 13.67
N VAL A 101 -3.88 -4.78 12.78
CA VAL A 101 -4.38 -3.41 12.77
C VAL A 101 -4.82 -3.10 11.35
N GLU A 102 -6.10 -2.77 11.20
CA GLU A 102 -6.63 -2.22 9.97
C GLU A 102 -6.58 -0.68 10.04
N SER A 103 -6.14 -0.08 8.95
CA SER A 103 -6.00 1.36 8.81
C SER A 103 -6.29 1.77 7.37
N VAL A 104 -6.51 3.06 7.14
CA VAL A 104 -6.71 3.60 5.79
C VAL A 104 -5.57 4.57 5.50
N ILE A 105 -4.81 4.30 4.44
CA ILE A 105 -3.75 5.19 4.00
C ILE A 105 -4.17 5.94 2.74
N ARG A 106 -3.63 7.16 2.59
CA ARG A 106 -3.74 7.94 1.37
C ARG A 106 -2.58 7.57 0.46
N ARG A 107 -2.87 7.03 -0.71
CA ARG A 107 -1.86 6.73 -1.72
C ARG A 107 -1.97 7.75 -2.84
N PRO A 108 -0.86 8.33 -3.32
CA PRO A 108 -0.86 9.07 -4.57
C PRO A 108 -1.42 8.13 -5.65
N LEU A 109 -2.37 8.62 -6.45
CA LEU A 109 -2.72 7.93 -7.68
C LEU A 109 -1.46 8.03 -8.56
N ASP A 110 -0.70 6.94 -8.65
CA ASP A 110 0.42 6.86 -9.56
C ASP A 110 -0.16 6.93 -10.97
N LEU A 111 -0.15 8.13 -11.55
CA LEU A 111 -0.38 8.37 -12.97
C LEU A 111 0.84 7.81 -13.70
N ALA A 112 1.04 6.49 -13.64
CA ALA A 112 1.73 5.77 -14.69
C ALA A 112 0.80 5.80 -15.92
N CYS A 113 0.72 6.97 -16.54
CA CYS A 113 0.39 7.10 -17.93
C CYS A 113 1.43 6.25 -18.68
N ASN A 114 1.03 5.06 -19.11
CA ASN A 114 1.71 4.38 -20.21
C ASN A 114 1.74 5.37 -21.39
N LEU A 115 2.94 5.83 -21.73
CA LEU A 115 3.29 6.53 -22.95
C LEU A 115 4.21 5.60 -23.73
#